data_AF-A0A2D8LBZ6-F1
#
_entry.id   AF-A0A2D8LBZ6-F1
#
_cell.length_a   1.000
_cell.length_b   1.000
_cell.length_c   1.000
_cell.angle_alpha   90.00
_cell.angle_beta   90.00
_cell.angle_gamma   90.00
#
_symmetry.space_group_name_H-M   'P 1'
#
loop_
_entity.id
_entity.type
_entity.pdbx_description
1 polymer ?
#
loop_
_entity_poly.entity_id
_entity_poly.type
_entity_poly.pdbx_seq_one_letter_code
_entity_poly.pdbx_strand_id
1 'polypeptide(L)' 'MLASRIANCKMCDVDPVRYLTATLRALLDGHPKSRIDELMPWTFSTPSSRAA' A
#
# COMPACT_ATOMS: atom_id res chain seq x y z
N MET A 1 0.98 -1.33 -17.35
CA MET A 1 0.79 -2.18 -16.16
C MET A 1 0.83 -1.42 -14.83
N LEU A 2 1.41 -0.21 -14.73
CA LEU A 2 1.31 0.61 -13.51
C LEU A 2 -0.11 1.22 -13.33
N ALA A 3 -0.79 1.54 -14.43
CA ALA A 3 -2.14 2.12 -14.42
C ALA A 3 -3.19 1.23 -13.73
N SER A 4 -3.13 -0.09 -13.88
CA SER A 4 -4.05 -1.02 -13.19
C SER A 4 -3.77 -1.08 -11.69
N ARG A 5 -2.51 -0.93 -11.27
CA ARG A 5 -2.14 -0.86 -9.85
C ARG A 5 -2.57 0.48 -9.23
N ILE A 6 -2.41 1.59 -9.94
CA ILE A 6 -2.88 2.91 -9.50
C ILE A 6 -4.41 2.94 -9.40
N ALA A 7 -5.12 2.38 -10.38
CA ALA A 7 -6.57 2.24 -10.34
C ALA A 7 -7.02 1.38 -9.14
N ASN A 8 -6.31 0.28 -8.84
CA ASN A 8 -6.58 -0.53 -7.66
C ASN A 8 -6.31 0.24 -6.36
N CYS A 9 -5.27 1.07 -6.29
CA CYS A 9 -5.00 1.91 -5.12
C CYS A 9 -6.12 2.96 -4.93
N LYS A 10 -6.59 3.58 -6.01
CA LYS A 10 -7.75 4.49 -5.99
C LYS A 10 -9.03 3.78 -5.52
N MET A 11 -9.27 2.56 -5.96
CA MET A 11 -10.43 1.76 -5.51
C MET A 11 -10.36 1.37 -4.02
N CYS A 12 -9.16 1.23 -3.47
CA CYS A 12 -8.95 0.91 -2.06
C CYS A 12 -8.82 2.13 -1.13
N ASP A 13 -9.05 3.35 -1.64
CA ASP A 13 -8.82 4.62 -0.92
C ASP A 13 -7.36 4.76 -0.41
N VAL A 14 -6.42 4.12 -1.11
CA VAL A 14 -5.00 4.11 -0.76
C VAL A 14 -4.27 5.10 -1.64
N ASP A 15 -3.54 6.03 -1.01
CA ASP A 15 -2.65 6.92 -1.75
C ASP A 15 -1.50 6.11 -2.40
N PRO A 16 -1.39 6.09 -3.74
CA PRO A 16 -0.44 5.24 -4.44
C PRO A 16 1.01 5.67 -4.19
N VAL A 17 1.26 6.96 -3.94
CA VAL A 17 2.61 7.48 -3.67
C VAL A 17 3.06 7.04 -2.28
N ARG A 18 2.18 7.14 -1.28
CA ARG A 18 2.41 6.67 0.09
C ARG A 18 2.68 5.17 0.13
N TYR A 19 1.86 4.38 -0.58
CA TYR A 19 2.05 2.94 -0.71
C TYR A 19 3.44 2.61 -1.29
N LEU A 20 3.77 3.16 -2.46
CA LEU A 20 5.06 2.90 -3.11
C LEU A 20 6.24 3.33 -2.23
N THR A 21 6.14 4.48 -1.59
CA THR A 21 7.20 5.01 -0.72
C THR A 21 7.42 4.10 0.49
N ALA A 22 6.35 3.61 1.13
CA ALA A 22 6.44 2.71 2.27
C ALA A 22 6.98 1.33 1.87
N THR A 23 6.52 0.78 0.74
CA THR A 23 7.03 -0.49 0.20
C THR A 23 8.53 -0.38 -0.13
N LEU A 24 8.96 0.71 -0.76
CA LEU A 24 10.37 0.93 -1.09
C LEU A 24 11.23 1.10 0.15
N ARG A 25 10.75 1.83 1.17
CA ARG A 25 11.44 1.94 2.46
C ARG A 25 11.59 0.59 3.14
N ALA A 26 10.51 -0.17 3.27
CA ALA A 26 10.56 -1.51 3.85
C ALA A 26 11.56 -2.41 3.11
N LEU A 27 11.58 -2.36 1.77
CA LEU A 27 12.55 -3.12 0.98
C LEU A 27 14.01 -2.71 1.27
N LEU A 28 14.27 -1.41 1.42
CA LEU A 28 15.59 -0.88 1.77
C LEU A 28 16.01 -1.25 3.21
N ASP A 29 15.05 -1.27 4.14
CA ASP A 29 15.26 -1.69 5.53
C ASP A 29 15.45 -3.22 5.68
N GLY A 30 15.45 -3.97 4.57
CA GLY A 30 15.67 -5.42 4.58
C GLY A 30 14.43 -6.22 4.96
N HIS A 31 13.23 -5.69 4.65
CA HIS A 31 11.97 -6.35 4.98
C HIS A 31 11.96 -7.80 4.48
N PRO A 32 11.74 -8.77 5.37
CA PRO A 32 11.82 -10.18 5.00
C PRO A 32 10.73 -10.50 3.97
N LYS A 33 11.13 -11.16 2.88
CA LYS A 33 10.23 -11.58 1.79
C LYS A 33 9.04 -12.41 2.30
N SER A 34 9.22 -13.12 3.41
CA SER A 34 8.18 -13.91 4.07
C SER A 34 7.04 -13.08 4.68
N ARG A 35 7.18 -11.75 4.79
CA ARG A 35 6.16 -10.83 5.33
C ARG A 35 5.64 -9.88 4.26
N ILE A 36 5.58 -10.33 3.02
CA ILE A 36 5.10 -9.50 1.90
C ILE A 36 3.63 -9.10 2.07
N ASP A 37 2.85 -9.85 2.83
CA ASP A 37 1.47 -9.54 3.21
C ASP A 37 1.35 -8.20 3.95
N GLU A 38 2.36 -7.81 4.74
CA GLU A 38 2.42 -6.52 5.43
C GLU A 38 2.62 -5.35 4.47
N LEU A 39 3.17 -5.61 3.28
CA LEU A 39 3.42 -4.64 2.21
C LEU A 39 2.28 -4.55 1.20
N MET A 40 1.13 -5.17 1.47
CA MET A 40 -0.01 -5.11 0.57
C MET A 40 -0.78 -3.79 0.70
N PRO A 41 -1.35 -3.26 -0.39
CA PRO A 41 -1.94 -1.91 -0.37
C PRO A 41 -3.07 -1.74 0.63
N TRP A 42 -3.81 -2.80 0.95
CA TRP A 42 -4.88 -2.77 1.96
C TRP A 42 -4.36 -2.57 3.40
N THR A 43 -3.08 -2.84 3.70
CA THR A 43 -2.50 -2.53 5.02
C THR A 43 -2.23 -1.02 5.19
N PHE A 44 -2.11 -0.30 4.07
CA PHE A 44 -1.93 1.15 4.02
C PHE A 44 -3.23 1.91 3.80
N SER A 45 -4.34 1.18 3.58
CA SER A 45 -5.68 1.75 3.61
C SER A 45 -5.89 2.26 5.03
N THR A 46 -5.81 3.57 5.20
CA THR A 46 -6.37 4.22 6.39
C THR A 46 -7.78 3.66 6.53
N PRO A 47 -8.25 3.21 7.70
CA PRO A 47 -9.68 2.98 7.87
C PRO A 47 -10.33 4.32 7.59
N SER A 48 -10.79 4.51 6.34
CA SER A 48 -11.58 5.65 5.93
C SER A 48 -12.68 5.68 6.97
N SER A 49 -12.67 6.73 7.80
CA SER A 49 -13.46 6.77 9.00
C SER A 49 -14.88 6.45 8.60
N ARG A 50 -15.38 5.28 9.01
CA ARG A 50 -16.81 5.06 9.09
C ARG A 50 -17.27 5.84 10.31
N ALA A 51 -17.35 7.16 10.12
CA ALA A 51 -17.91 8.18 10.99
C ALA A 51 -18.55 9.17 10.01
N ALA A 52 -19.86 9.37 9.94
CA ALA A 52 -20.98 8.89 10.74
C ALA A 52 -22.19 8.65 9.80
#